data_AF-C7MZL2-F1
#
_entry.id   AF-C7MZL2-F1
#
_cell.length_a   1.000
_cell.length_b   1.000
_cell.length_c   1.000
_cell.angle_alpha   90.00
_cell.angle_beta   90.00
_cell.angle_gamma   90.00
#
_symmetry.space_group_name_H-M   'P 1'
#
loop_
_entity.id
_entity.type
_entity.pdbx_description
1 polymer ?
#
loop_
_entity_poly.entity_id
_entity_poly.type
_entity_poly.pdbx_seq_one_letter_code
_entity_poly.pdbx_strand_id
1 'polypeptide(L)' 'MDHNGEQGDRKRHEWVRKRRLDEVFGEVLPDTTRDERRPGSTSALSEDWYRENRPPHYDR' A
#
# COMPACT_ATOMS: atom_id res chain seq x y z
N MET A 1 -4.04 -10.33 39.03
CA MET A 1 -3.55 -9.83 37.74
C MET A 1 -4.73 -9.25 37.00
N ASP A 2 -4.79 -7.94 36.88
CA ASP A 2 -5.95 -7.22 36.32
C ASP A 2 -5.89 -7.24 34.80
N HIS A 3 -6.49 -8.27 34.20
CA HIS A 3 -6.53 -8.49 32.74
C HIS A 3 -7.21 -7.35 31.94
N ASN A 4 -7.79 -6.36 32.61
CA ASN A 4 -8.52 -5.26 31.97
C ASN A 4 -7.59 -4.16 31.41
N GLY A 5 -6.42 -3.93 32.02
CA GLY A 5 -5.46 -2.90 31.57
C GLY A 5 -4.77 -3.27 30.26
N GLU A 6 -4.30 -4.51 30.15
CA GLU A 6 -3.61 -5.03 28.96
C GLU A 6 -4.49 -5.03 27.70
N GLN A 7 -5.81 -5.16 27.86
CA GLN A 7 -6.76 -5.13 26.74
C GLN A 7 -6.91 -3.72 26.17
N GLY A 8 -6.79 -2.69 27.02
CA GLY A 8 -6.82 -1.29 26.61
C GLY A 8 -5.60 -0.92 25.77
N ASP A 9 -4.41 -1.36 26.18
CA ASP A 9 -3.17 -1.07 25.46
C ASP A 9 -3.11 -1.78 24.10
N ARG A 10 -3.59 -3.02 24.03
CA ARG A 10 -3.72 -3.76 22.76
C ARG A 10 -4.63 -3.05 21.76
N LYS A 11 -5.81 -2.59 22.20
CA LYS A 11 -6.73 -1.82 21.34
C LYS A 11 -6.12 -0.52 20.84
N ARG A 12 -5.40 0.20 21.70
CA ARG A 12 -4.69 1.43 21.29
C ARG A 12 -3.61 1.12 20.24
N HIS A 13 -2.85 0.06 20.44
CA HIS A 13 -1.82 -0.36 19.50
C HIS A 13 -2.38 -0.79 18.14
N GLU A 14 -3.49 -1.55 18.13
CA GLU A 14 -4.21 -1.90 16.89
C GLU A 14 -4.74 -0.67 16.16
N TRP A 15 -5.30 0.30 16.88
CA TRP A 15 -5.80 1.54 16.28
C TRP A 15 -4.69 2.37 15.63
N VAL A 16 -3.52 2.50 16.29
CA VAL A 16 -2.34 3.19 15.72
C VAL A 16 -1.80 2.45 14.49
N ARG A 17 -1.81 1.11 14.52
CA ARG A 17 -1.39 0.31 13.36
C ARG A 17 -2.31 0.50 12.17
N LYS A 18 -3.63 0.46 12.39
CA LYS A 18 -4.64 0.69 11.33
C LYS A 18 -4.46 2.07 10.69
N ARG A 19 -4.36 3.12 11.53
CA ARG A 19 -4.07 4.50 11.12
C ARG A 19 -2.88 4.64 10.17
N ARG A 20 -1.77 3.94 10.44
CA ARG A 20 -0.57 3.97 9.60
C ARG A 20 -0.74 3.24 8.26
N LEU A 21 -1.51 2.15 8.27
CA LEU A 21 -1.83 1.43 7.04
C LEU A 21 -2.74 2.28 6.15
N ASP A 22 -3.76 2.92 6.73
CA ASP A 22 -4.68 3.78 6.00
C ASP A 22 -3.98 5.02 5.40
N GLU A 23 -2.91 5.53 6.04
CA GLU A 23 -2.08 6.62 5.51
C GLU A 23 -1.33 6.23 4.22
N VAL A 24 -0.89 4.97 4.12
CA VAL A 24 -0.12 4.47 2.97
C VAL A 24 -1.03 3.89 1.89
N PHE A 25 -2.08 3.17 2.30
CA PHE A 25 -2.93 2.36 1.41
C PHE A 25 -4.33 2.95 1.19
N GLY A 26 -4.73 3.95 1.97
CA GLY A 26 -6.09 4.50 1.98
C GLY A 26 -7.08 3.66 2.80
N GLU A 27 -8.27 4.20 3.06
CA GLU A 27 -9.33 3.50 3.82
C GLU A 27 -10.06 2.43 3.00
N VAL A 28 -9.94 2.45 1.67
CA VAL A 28 -10.66 1.59 0.75
C VAL A 28 -9.67 0.76 -0.06
N LEU A 29 -9.57 -0.53 0.26
CA LEU A 29 -8.94 -1.48 -0.64
C LEU A 29 -9.80 -1.61 -1.90
N PRO A 30 -9.21 -1.61 -3.11
CA PRO A 30 -9.97 -1.82 -4.33
C PRO A 30 -10.66 -3.18 -4.31
N ASP A 31 -11.87 -3.27 -4.88
CA ASP A 31 -12.65 -4.52 -4.98
C ASP A 31 -11.94 -5.63 -5.77
N THR A 32 -10.88 -5.28 -6.52
CA THR A 32 -10.09 -6.21 -7.33
C THR A 32 -8.60 -6.00 -7.08
N THR A 33 -7.88 -7.11 -6.99
CA THR A 33 -6.41 -7.10 -6.92
C THR A 33 -5.80 -6.79 -8.29
N ARG A 34 -4.50 -6.48 -8.33
CA ARG A 34 -3.82 -6.07 -9.58
C ARG A 34 -3.84 -7.19 -10.64
N ASP A 35 -3.77 -8.45 -10.22
CA ASP A 35 -3.79 -9.64 -11.06
C ASP A 35 -5.17 -9.95 -11.66
N GLU A 36 -6.26 -9.56 -10.98
CA GLU A 36 -7.64 -9.69 -11.47
C GLU A 36 -8.03 -8.56 -12.45
N ARG A 37 -7.31 -7.43 -12.40
CA ARG A 37 -7.59 -6.26 -13.22
C ARG A 37 -7.15 -6.49 -14.67
N ARG A 38 -8.00 -6.13 -15.65
CA ARG A 38 -7.62 -6.20 -17.08
C ARG A 38 -6.33 -5.39 -17.33
N PRO A 39 -5.35 -5.93 -18.06
CA PRO A 39 -4.02 -5.32 -18.26
C PRO A 39 -4.00 -3.95 -18.97
N GLY A 40 -5.16 -3.39 -19.36
CA GLY A 40 -5.27 -2.07 -19.99
C GLY A 40 -5.96 -0.98 -19.16
N SER A 41 -6.41 -1.27 -17.93
CA SER A 41 -7.11 -0.26 -17.11
C SER A 41 -6.17 0.62 -16.27
N THR A 42 -4.91 0.22 -16.16
CA THR A 42 -3.84 1.10 -15.69
C THR A 42 -3.28 1.67 -16.98
N SER A 43 -3.28 3.00 -17.14
CA SER A 43 -2.47 3.65 -18.17
C SER A 43 -1.14 2.91 -18.21
N ALA A 44 -0.88 2.17 -19.29
CA ALA A 44 0.43 1.56 -19.49
C ALA A 44 1.42 2.69 -19.21
N LEU A 45 2.33 2.49 -18.24
CA LEU A 45 3.31 3.50 -17.87
C LEU A 45 3.89 4.03 -19.18
N SER A 46 3.70 5.32 -19.47
CA SER A 46 4.07 5.88 -20.77
C SER A 46 5.53 5.53 -21.04
N GLU A 47 5.89 5.41 -22.31
CA GLU A 47 7.29 5.34 -22.74
C GLU A 47 8.15 6.41 -22.02
N ASP A 48 7.56 7.57 -21.73
CA ASP A 48 8.18 8.67 -20.99
C ASP A 48 8.55 8.28 -19.55
N TRP A 49 7.66 7.56 -18.83
CA TRP A 49 7.94 7.13 -17.46
C TRP A 49 9.12 6.15 -17.41
N TYR A 50 9.22 5.24 -18.38
CA TYR A 50 10.33 4.31 -18.48
C TYR A 50 11.66 5.01 -18.79
N ARG A 51 11.65 6.07 -19.60
CA ARG A 51 12.84 6.89 -19.88
C ARG A 51 13.29 7.67 -18.66
N GLU A 52 12.36 8.25 -17.92
CA GLU A 52 12.63 9.03 -16.70
C GLU A 52 13.14 8.17 -15.54
N ASN A 53 12.74 6.89 -15.47
CA ASN A 53 13.08 5.98 -14.37
C ASN A 53 14.09 4.88 -14.78
N ARG A 54 14.86 5.11 -15.84
CA ARG A 54 15.85 4.13 -16.31
C ARG A 54 16.92 3.88 -15.23
N PRO A 55 17.23 2.61 -14.91
CA PRO A 55 18.36 2.28 -14.04
C PRO A 55 19.68 2.82 -14.61
N PRO A 56 20.64 3.22 -13.76
CA PRO A 56 21.89 3.88 -14.17
C PRO A 56 22.82 3.02 -15.05
N HIS A 57 22.50 1.75 -15.27
CA HIS A 57 23.27 0.82 -16.10
C HIS A 57 22.59 0.46 -17.43
N TYR A 58 21.48 1.14 -17.78
CA TYR A 58 20.65 0.72 -18.90
C TYR A 58 21.37 0.81 -20.27
N ASP A 59 22.30 1.75 -20.43
CA ASP A 59 22.97 2.01 -21.72
C ASP A 59 24.42 1.48 -21.81
N ARG A 60 24.81 0.50 -20.97
CA ARG A 60 26.19 -0.04 -20.96
C ARG A 60 26.34 -1.35 -21.72
#